data_AF-A0A949EC79-F1
#
_entry.id   AF-A0A949EC79-F1
#
_cell.length_a   1.000
_cell.length_b   1.000
_cell.length_c   1.000
_cell.angle_alpha   90.00
_cell.angle_beta   90.00
_cell.angle_gamma   90.00
#
_symmetry.space_group_name_H-M   'P 1'
#
loop_
_entity.id
_entity.type
_entity.pdbx_description
1 polymer ?
#
loop_
_entity_poly.entity_id
_entity_poly.type
_entity_poly.pdbx_seq_one_letter_code
_entity_poly.pdbx_strand_id
1 'polypeptide(L)'
;MITPQLIATIKEQFQINWSGLHGISHWARVYDIGMKLSQQTGANQNVVQLFSLFHDSRRFNEHLDPQHGPRGAELASQLRKAHLPLLPDKEFDLLHMACCLHTQAATQKYHGANLF
;
A
#
# COMPACT_ATOMS: atom_id res chain seq x y z
N MET A 1 -9.03 7.43 3.23
CA MET A 1 -9.69 8.48 2.41
C MET A 1 -8.71 8.91 1.33
N ILE A 2 -9.11 8.93 0.06
CA ILE A 2 -8.25 9.34 -1.06
C ILE A 2 -8.79 10.65 -1.65
N THR A 3 -7.92 11.64 -1.83
CA THR A 3 -8.27 12.93 -2.44
C THR A 3 -7.47 13.16 -3.74
N PRO A 4 -7.98 13.97 -4.68
CA PRO A 4 -7.22 14.32 -5.88
C PRO A 4 -5.87 14.96 -5.56
N GLN A 5 -5.83 15.81 -4.52
CA GLN A 5 -4.58 16.45 -4.09
C GLN A 5 -3.56 15.44 -3.57
N LEU A 6 -3.98 14.43 -2.79
CA LEU A 6 -3.07 13.38 -2.34
C LEU A 6 -2.49 12.59 -3.52
N ILE A 7 -3.33 12.23 -4.51
CA ILE A 7 -2.87 11.54 -5.72
C ILE A 7 -1.87 12.41 -6.49
N ALA A 8 -2.16 13.69 -6.65
CA ALA A 8 -1.26 14.64 -7.32
C ALA A 8 0.10 14.73 -6.60
N THR A 9 0.10 14.92 -5.28
CA THR A 9 1.32 14.98 -4.46
C THR A 9 2.16 13.70 -4.58
N ILE A 10 1.53 12.52 -4.64
CA ILE A 10 2.25 11.25 -4.81
C ILE A 10 2.80 11.14 -6.24
N LYS A 11 1.99 11.47 -7.25
CA LYS A 11 2.38 11.42 -8.66
C LYS A 11 3.61 12.28 -8.95
N GLU A 12 3.67 13.48 -8.38
CA GLU A 12 4.81 14.40 -8.54
C GLU A 12 6.14 13.81 -8.06
N GLN A 13 6.08 12.85 -7.13
CA GLN A 13 7.24 12.19 -6.55
C GLN A 13 7.49 10.79 -7.12
N PHE A 14 6.64 10.33 -8.04
CA PHE A 14 6.69 8.98 -8.60
C PHE A 14 7.81 8.89 -9.66
N GLN A 15 8.69 7.89 -9.52
CA GLN A 15 9.95 7.85 -10.28
C GLN A 15 9.91 6.96 -11.52
N ILE A 16 8.91 6.10 -11.63
CA ILE A 16 8.71 5.22 -12.78
C ILE A 16 7.53 5.71 -13.61
N ASN A 17 7.24 5.03 -14.74
CA ASN A 17 6.16 5.44 -15.62
C ASN A 17 4.81 5.39 -14.88
N TRP A 18 4.16 6.55 -14.72
CA TRP A 18 2.84 6.68 -14.09
C TRP A 18 1.77 5.76 -14.70
N SER A 19 1.87 5.50 -16.00
CA SER A 19 1.00 4.59 -16.76
C SER A 19 1.67 3.24 -17.06
N GLY A 20 2.77 2.93 -16.37
CA GLY A 20 3.52 1.69 -16.48
C GLY A 20 2.91 0.52 -15.70
N LEU A 21 3.67 -0.58 -15.60
CA LEU A 21 3.18 -1.85 -15.04
C LEU A 21 2.76 -1.71 -13.58
N HIS A 22 3.55 -1.01 -12.76
CA HIS A 22 3.26 -0.72 -11.35
C HIS A 22 2.74 0.72 -11.14
N GLY A 23 2.14 1.31 -12.18
CA GLY A 23 1.57 2.66 -12.15
C GLY A 23 0.10 2.70 -11.71
N ILE A 24 -0.57 3.83 -11.96
CA ILE A 24 -1.91 4.12 -11.42
C ILE A 24 -2.99 3.08 -11.79
N SER A 25 -2.90 2.48 -12.98
CA SER A 25 -3.84 1.43 -13.40
C SER A 25 -3.70 0.16 -12.57
N HIS A 26 -2.48 -0.15 -12.10
CA HIS A 26 -2.25 -1.25 -11.16
C HIS A 26 -2.83 -0.91 -9.78
N TRP A 27 -2.58 0.30 -9.28
CA TRP A 27 -3.12 0.75 -7.99
C TRP A 27 -4.64 0.74 -7.96
N ALA A 28 -5.29 1.16 -9.05
CA ALA A 28 -6.75 1.10 -9.21
C ALA A 28 -7.29 -0.33 -9.12
N ARG A 29 -6.62 -1.32 -9.74
CA ARG A 29 -7.03 -2.73 -9.61
C ARG A 29 -6.88 -3.26 -8.18
N VAL A 30 -5.79 -2.90 -7.50
CA VAL A 30 -5.57 -3.25 -6.08
C VAL A 30 -6.67 -2.65 -5.21
N TYR A 31 -7.03 -1.38 -5.46
CA TYR A 31 -8.16 -0.72 -4.80
C TYR A 31 -9.47 -1.47 -5.04
N ASP A 32 -9.85 -1.70 -6.29
CA ASP A 32 -11.15 -2.29 -6.64
C ASP A 32 -11.33 -3.68 -6.04
N ILE A 33 -10.31 -4.53 -6.13
CA ILE A 33 -10.34 -5.88 -5.59
C ILE A 33 -10.29 -5.85 -4.06
N GLY A 34 -9.40 -5.04 -3.48
CA GLY A 34 -9.27 -4.89 -2.03
C GLY A 34 -10.56 -4.41 -1.38
N MET A 35 -11.24 -3.44 -1.99
CA MET A 35 -12.52 -2.92 -1.47
C MET A 35 -13.61 -3.99 -1.52
N LYS A 36 -13.73 -4.77 -2.61
CA LYS A 36 -14.67 -5.91 -2.68
C LYS A 36 -14.38 -6.94 -1.59
N LEU A 37 -13.11 -7.32 -1.39
CA LEU A 37 -12.71 -8.29 -0.36
C LEU A 37 -12.95 -7.75 1.06
N SER A 38 -12.75 -6.46 1.29
CA SER A 38 -12.97 -5.85 2.60
C SER A 38 -14.43 -5.95 3.05
N GLN A 39 -15.39 -5.86 2.10
CA GLN A 39 -16.81 -6.02 2.39
C GLN A 39 -17.15 -7.45 2.80
N GLN A 40 -16.41 -8.43 2.30
CA GLN A 40 -16.62 -9.85 2.59
C GLN A 40 -15.89 -10.32 3.86
N THR A 41 -14.72 -9.75 4.13
CA THR A 41 -13.83 -10.20 5.22
C THR A 41 -13.91 -9.34 6.48
N GLY A 42 -14.51 -8.14 6.38
CA GLY A 42 -14.48 -7.15 7.46
C GLY A 42 -13.13 -6.43 7.60
N ALA A 43 -12.22 -6.57 6.62
CA ALA A 43 -10.96 -5.83 6.62
C ALA A 43 -11.22 -4.30 6.66
N ASN A 44 -10.36 -3.57 7.34
CA ASN A 44 -10.54 -2.12 7.50
C ASN A 44 -10.40 -1.40 6.14
N GLN A 45 -11.50 -0.82 5.67
CA GLN A 45 -11.58 -0.14 4.38
C GLN A 45 -10.69 1.09 4.26
N ASN A 46 -10.42 1.80 5.36
CA ASN A 46 -9.49 2.93 5.37
C ASN A 46 -8.06 2.48 5.14
N VAL A 47 -7.66 1.35 5.74
CA VAL A 47 -6.34 0.75 5.53
C VAL A 47 -6.22 0.24 4.10
N VAL A 48 -7.22 -0.50 3.61
CA VAL A 48 -7.22 -1.08 2.25
C VAL A 48 -7.07 -0.01 1.16
N GLN A 49 -7.88 1.05 1.23
CA GLN A 49 -7.79 2.11 0.23
C GLN A 49 -6.43 2.81 0.24
N LEU A 50 -5.90 3.12 1.42
CA LEU A 50 -4.63 3.84 1.52
C LEU A 50 -3.45 2.94 1.14
N PHE A 51 -3.51 1.65 1.48
CA PHE A 51 -2.53 0.66 1.05
C PHE A 51 -2.44 0.61 -0.48
N SER A 52 -3.59 0.58 -1.17
CA SER A 52 -3.62 0.57 -2.64
C SER A 52 -2.90 1.75 -3.27
N LEU A 53 -2.88 2.91 -2.59
CA LEU A 53 -2.22 4.13 -3.06
C LEU A 53 -0.73 4.18 -2.69
N PHE A 54 -0.35 3.71 -1.50
CA PHE A 54 1.03 3.87 -0.99
C PHE A 54 1.97 2.70 -1.28
N HIS A 55 1.47 1.47 -1.42
CA HIS A 55 2.30 0.26 -1.48
C HIS A 55 3.41 0.36 -2.55
N ASP A 56 3.06 0.76 -3.77
CA ASP A 56 3.98 0.89 -4.90
C ASP A 56 4.45 2.34 -5.17
N SER A 57 4.00 3.32 -4.36
CA SER A 57 4.21 4.76 -4.58
C SER A 57 5.69 5.21 -4.59
N ARG A 58 6.59 4.38 -4.06
CA ARG A 58 8.01 4.67 -3.92
C ARG A 58 8.90 3.60 -4.56
N ARG A 59 8.45 3.05 -5.69
CA ARG A 59 9.31 2.23 -6.56
C ARG A 59 10.37 3.08 -7.26
N PHE A 60 11.56 2.51 -7.41
CA PHE A 60 12.65 3.09 -8.21
C PHE A 60 12.82 2.40 -9.56
N ASN A 61 12.27 1.18 -9.72
CA ASN A 61 12.29 0.43 -10.97
C ASN A 61 11.09 -0.54 -11.08
N GLU A 62 10.91 -1.12 -12.26
CA GLU A 62 9.84 -2.10 -12.57
C GLU A 62 10.21 -3.55 -12.21
N HIS A 63 11.40 -3.78 -11.66
CA HIS A 63 11.96 -5.10 -11.35
C HIS A 63 11.93 -5.39 -9.84
N LEU A 64 13.01 -6.00 -9.33
CA LEU A 64 13.19 -6.28 -7.92
C LEU A 64 13.51 -4.99 -7.17
N ASP A 65 12.63 -4.62 -6.27
CA ASP A 65 12.76 -3.42 -5.45
C ASP A 65 12.24 -3.69 -4.03
N PRO A 66 12.88 -4.56 -3.23
CA PRO A 66 12.30 -5.07 -1.97
C PRO A 66 11.96 -3.97 -0.95
N GLN A 67 12.51 -2.77 -1.11
CA GLN A 67 12.30 -1.64 -0.20
C GLN A 67 11.17 -0.69 -0.65
N HIS A 68 10.45 -0.93 -1.76
CA HIS A 68 9.38 -0.03 -2.19
C HIS A 68 8.25 0.08 -1.15
N GLY A 69 7.90 -1.00 -0.47
CA GLY A 69 6.91 -0.99 0.62
C GLY A 69 7.30 -0.16 1.83
N PRO A 70 8.46 -0.43 2.46
CA PRO A 70 8.98 0.43 3.53
C PRO A 70 9.07 1.91 3.13
N ARG A 71 9.52 2.21 1.89
CA ARG A 71 9.53 3.60 1.40
C ARG A 71 8.13 4.18 1.23
N GLY A 72 7.16 3.38 0.78
CA GLY A 72 5.75 3.78 0.68
C GLY A 72 5.12 4.07 2.04
N ALA A 73 5.46 3.28 3.07
CA ALA A 73 5.06 3.52 4.45
C ALA A 73 5.63 4.85 4.98
N GLU A 74 6.90 5.12 4.71
CA GLU A 74 7.56 6.38 5.07
C GLU A 74 6.92 7.58 4.36
N LEU A 75 6.57 7.45 3.08
CA LEU A 75 5.81 8.49 2.38
C LEU A 75 4.46 8.76 3.05
N ALA A 76 3.74 7.73 3.47
CA ALA A 76 2.49 7.89 4.20
C ALA A 76 2.69 8.68 5.51
N SER A 77 3.79 8.43 6.24
CA SER A 77 4.17 9.17 7.45
C SER A 77 4.42 10.65 7.17
N GLN A 78 5.17 10.95 6.10
CA GLN A 78 5.48 12.33 5.69
C GLN A 78 4.23 13.11 5.30
N LEU A 79 3.30 12.47 4.59
CA LEU A 79 2.07 13.09 4.10
C LEU A 79 0.94 13.09 5.13
N ARG A 80 1.07 12.37 6.24
CA ARG A 80 0.00 12.11 7.21
C ARG A 80 -0.68 13.40 7.69
N LYS A 81 0.10 14.36 8.20
CA LYS A 81 -0.45 15.59 8.79
C LYS A 81 -1.22 16.44 7.76
N ALA A 82 -0.74 16.49 6.53
CA ALA A 82 -1.31 17.33 5.48
C ALA A 82 -2.52 16.67 4.78
N HIS A 83 -2.48 15.35 4.60
CA HIS A 83 -3.46 14.66 3.74
C HIS A 83 -4.35 13.65 4.47
N LEU A 84 -3.96 13.19 5.66
CA LEU A 84 -4.68 12.20 6.45
C LEU A 84 -4.96 12.67 7.89
N PRO A 85 -5.34 13.94 8.14
CA PRO A 85 -5.43 14.47 9.51
C PRO A 85 -6.51 13.80 10.37
N LEU A 86 -7.51 13.17 9.72
CA LEU A 86 -8.63 12.50 10.39
C LEU A 86 -8.44 10.97 10.49
N LEU A 87 -7.32 10.43 10.00
CA LEU A 87 -7.07 8.99 10.08
C LEU A 87 -6.62 8.63 11.51
N PRO A 88 -7.37 7.76 12.23
CA PRO A 88 -7.00 7.35 13.58
C PRO A 88 -5.62 6.70 13.63
N ASP A 89 -4.88 6.90 14.73
CA ASP A 89 -3.54 6.33 14.93
C ASP A 89 -3.50 4.84 14.65
N LYS A 90 -4.45 4.08 15.21
CA LYS A 90 -4.54 2.63 15.00
C LYS A 90 -4.67 2.24 13.52
N GLU A 91 -5.41 3.01 12.72
CA GLU A 91 -5.54 2.73 11.28
C GLU A 91 -4.28 3.14 10.52
N PHE A 92 -3.64 4.24 10.93
CA PHE A 92 -2.36 4.65 10.37
C PHE A 92 -1.26 3.62 10.65
N ASP A 93 -1.19 3.08 11.86
CA ASP A 93 -0.22 2.04 12.23
C ASP A 93 -0.43 0.75 11.42
N LEU A 94 -1.69 0.37 11.19
CA LEU A 94 -2.04 -0.76 10.32
C LEU A 94 -1.65 -0.49 8.85
N LEU A 95 -1.89 0.71 8.34
CA LEU A 95 -1.44 1.11 7.00
C LEU A 95 0.08 1.03 6.88
N HIS A 96 0.81 1.61 7.83
CA HIS A 96 2.26 1.62 7.85
C HIS A 96 2.81 0.18 7.86
N MET A 97 2.26 -0.67 8.73
CA MET A 97 2.61 -2.09 8.81
C MET A 97 2.31 -2.83 7.49
N ALA A 98 1.11 -2.64 6.93
CA ALA A 98 0.72 -3.28 5.67
C ALA A 98 1.69 -2.92 4.53
N CYS A 99 2.04 -1.64 4.40
CA CYS A 99 3.03 -1.20 3.42
C CYS A 99 4.42 -1.80 3.68
N CYS A 100 4.92 -1.79 4.92
CA CYS A 100 6.24 -2.35 5.25
C CYS A 100 6.36 -3.85 4.98
N LEU A 101 5.29 -4.61 5.20
CA LEU A 101 5.31 -6.07 5.11
C LEU A 101 4.96 -6.62 3.72
N HIS A 102 4.38 -5.82 2.81
CA HIS A 102 3.90 -6.36 1.52
C HIS A 102 5.01 -6.77 0.54
N THR A 103 6.23 -6.26 0.74
CA THR A 103 7.41 -6.64 -0.04
C THR A 103 8.29 -7.65 0.66
N GLN A 104 8.04 -7.90 1.95
CA GLN A 104 8.72 -8.93 2.68
C GLN A 104 8.17 -10.26 2.18
N ALA A 105 9.06 -11.09 1.64
CA ALA A 105 8.69 -12.44 1.28
C ALA A 105 8.17 -13.13 2.55
N ALA A 106 6.86 -13.30 2.65
CA ALA A 106 6.31 -14.39 3.43
C ALA A 106 6.67 -15.68 2.71
N THR A 107 7.95 -16.08 2.75
CA THR A 107 8.24 -17.49 2.78
C THR A 107 7.67 -17.99 4.11
N GLN A 108 6.38 -18.29 4.13
CA GLN A 108 5.96 -19.46 4.88
C GLN A 108 6.78 -20.60 4.29
N LYS A 109 7.91 -20.91 4.93
CA LYS A 109 8.38 -22.28 4.92
C LYS A 109 7.23 -23.06 5.54
N TYR A 110 6.38 -23.65 4.70
CA TYR A 110 5.58 -24.79 5.09
C TYR A 110 6.57 -25.83 5.63
N HIS A 111 6.83 -25.81 6.93
CA HIS A 111 7.24 -27.00 7.63
C HIS A 111 5.94 -27.76 7.83
N GLY A 112 5.64 -28.63 6.87
CA GLY A 112 4.66 -29.69 7.05
C GLY A 112 5.10 -30.51 8.26
N ALA A 113 4.57 -30.18 9.43
CA ALA A 113 4.43 -31.13 10.51
C ALA A 113 3.07 -31.79 10.29
N ASN A 114 3.12 -32.93 9.58
CA ASN A 114 2.15 -34.00 9.76
C ASN A 114 2.02 -34.29 11.25
N LEU A 115 0.85 -34.10 11.82
CA LEU A 115 0.39 -34.94 12.92
C LEU A 115 -1.08 -35.25 12.69
N PHE A 116 -1.34 -36.54 12.53
CA PHE A 116 -2.62 -37.18 12.81
C PHE A 116 -3.10 -36.83 14.22
#